data_AF-A0A428NMB4-F1
#
_entry.id   AF-A0A428NMB4-F1
#
_cell.length_a   1.000
_cell.length_b   1.000
_cell.length_c   1.000
_cell.angle_alpha   90.00
_cell.angle_beta   90.00
_cell.angle_gamma   90.00
#
_symmetry.space_group_name_H-M   'P 1'
#
loop_
_entity.id
_entity.type
_entity.pdbx_description
1 polymer ?
#
loop_
_entity_poly.entity_id
_entity_poly.type
_entity_poly.pdbx_seq_one_letter_code
_entity_poly.pdbx_strand_id
1 'polypeptide(L)'
;MFGYTTYFFQLAGVDDPFLGNIIKQMVLVVGILISFYTVDKVGRRTLVIAGGAAMATICFIVGGLGFMKQTSASGMALVALCSLWAFLYANSLAPIGWISLVEISSPSL
;
A
#
# COMPACT_ATOMS: atom_id res chain seq x y z
N MET A 1 3.72 4.52 -7.33
CA MET A 1 2.39 3.83 -7.30
C MET A 1 1.22 4.80 -7.45
N PHE A 2 1.08 5.84 -6.63
CA PHE A 2 -0.16 6.66 -6.62
C PHE A 2 -0.57 7.33 -7.95
N GLY A 3 0.37 7.80 -8.79
CA GLY A 3 0.05 8.40 -10.09
C GLY A 3 -0.07 7.42 -11.28
N TYR A 4 0.55 6.24 -11.18
CA TYR A 4 0.64 5.25 -12.27
C TYR A 4 -0.26 4.03 -12.07
N THR A 5 -1.09 4.02 -11.03
CA THR A 5 -1.93 2.85 -10.68
C THR A 5 -2.93 2.53 -11.80
N THR A 6 -3.56 3.54 -12.39
CA THR A 6 -4.49 3.38 -13.53
C THR A 6 -3.78 2.83 -14.77
N TYR A 7 -2.56 3.32 -15.05
CA TYR A 7 -1.74 2.82 -16.15
C TYR A 7 -1.35 1.34 -15.97
N PHE A 8 -0.97 0.96 -14.75
CA PHE A 8 -0.67 -0.44 -14.42
C PHE A 8 -1.89 -1.35 -14.54
N PHE A 9 -3.07 -0.89 -14.11
CA PHE A 9 -4.31 -1.66 -14.27
C PHE A 9 -4.76 -1.75 -15.73
N GLN A 10 -4.54 -0.71 -16.53
CA GLN A 10 -4.78 -0.74 -17.96
C GLN A 10 -3.85 -1.73 -18.67
N LEU A 11 -2.56 -1.75 -18.31
CA LEU A 11 -1.59 -2.70 -18.84
C LEU A 11 -1.90 -4.16 -18.46
N ALA A 12 -2.54 -4.36 -17.29
CA ALA A 12 -2.98 -5.66 -16.82
C ALA A 12 -4.30 -6.15 -17.43
N GLY A 13 -4.93 -5.37 -18.31
CA GLY A 13 -6.19 -5.74 -18.96
C GLY A 13 -7.41 -5.71 -18.05
N VAL A 14 -7.41 -4.83 -17.03
CA VAL A 14 -8.60 -4.57 -16.20
C VAL A 14 -9.61 -3.76 -17.02
N ASP A 15 -10.86 -4.22 -17.09
CA ASP A 15 -11.94 -3.56 -17.84
C ASP A 15 -12.18 -2.10 -17.41
N ASP A 16 -12.11 -1.82 -16.09
CA ASP A 16 -12.27 -0.48 -15.52
C ASP A 16 -11.10 -0.07 -14.60
N PRO A 17 -10.00 0.46 -15.15
CA PRO A 17 -8.81 0.86 -14.38
C PRO A 17 -9.08 1.99 -13.37
N PHE A 18 -10.04 2.86 -13.68
CA PHE A 18 -10.42 3.98 -12.82
C PHE A 18 -11.14 3.50 -11.55
N LEU A 19 -12.05 2.54 -11.70
CA LEU A 19 -12.81 1.97 -10.59
C LEU A 19 -11.88 1.20 -9.63
N GLY A 20 -10.90 0.47 -10.17
CA GLY A 20 -9.83 -0.15 -9.38
C GLY A 20 -9.00 0.85 -8.58
N ASN A 21 -8.68 2.02 -9.16
CA ASN A 21 -7.97 3.07 -8.44
C ASN A 21 -8.81 3.70 -7.32
N ILE A 22 -10.11 3.92 -7.55
CA ILE A 22 -11.04 4.41 -6.52
C ILE A 22 -11.11 3.42 -5.35
N ILE A 23 -11.30 2.13 -5.63
CA ILE A 23 -11.33 1.09 -4.58
C ILE A 23 -10.04 1.14 -3.75
N LYS A 24 -8.88 1.19 -4.43
CA LYS A 24 -7.59 1.28 -3.76
C LYS A 24 -7.48 2.54 -2.88
N GLN A 25 -8.01 3.68 -3.32
CA GLN A 25 -8.04 4.91 -2.53
C GLN A 25 -8.99 4.82 -1.34
N MET A 26 -10.16 4.20 -1.48
CA MET A 26 -11.07 3.99 -0.36
C MET A 26 -10.45 3.09 0.72
N VAL A 27 -9.79 2.01 0.31
CA VAL A 27 -9.06 1.11 1.23
C VAL A 27 -7.92 1.85 1.94
N LEU A 28 -7.24 2.77 1.24
CA LEU A 28 -6.23 3.61 1.86
C LEU A 28 -6.81 4.48 2.99
N VAL A 29 -7.95 5.14 2.74
CA VAL A 29 -8.61 5.99 3.75
C VAL A 29 -9.01 5.18 4.98
N VAL A 30 -9.59 3.99 4.78
CA VAL A 30 -9.93 3.07 5.88
C VAL A 30 -8.67 2.61 6.63
N GLY A 31 -7.59 2.33 5.91
CA GLY A 31 -6.29 1.98 6.50
C GLY A 31 -5.72 3.07 7.38
N ILE A 32 -5.86 4.34 6.99
CA ILE A 32 -5.43 5.49 7.80
C ILE A 32 -6.24 5.59 9.10
N LEU A 33 -7.57 5.37 9.04
CA LEU A 33 -8.41 5.38 10.24
C LEU A 33 -7.98 4.31 11.25
N ILE A 34 -7.61 3.12 10.76
CA ILE A 34 -7.13 2.01 11.59
C ILE A 34 -5.70 2.25 12.10
N SER A 35 -4.88 2.98 11.33
CA SER A 35 -3.50 3.27 11.73
C SER A 35 -3.44 4.10 13.00
N PHE A 36 -4.37 5.04 13.19
CA PHE A 36 -4.45 5.84 14.43
C PHE A 36 -4.51 4.97 15.69
N TYR A 37 -5.23 3.85 15.65
CA TYR A 37 -5.32 2.93 16.78
C TYR A 37 -4.13 1.97 16.87
N THR A 38 -3.60 1.54 15.72
CA THR A 38 -2.58 0.50 15.64
C THR A 38 -1.18 1.04 15.98
N VAL A 39 -0.89 2.30 15.63
CA VAL A 39 0.42 2.94 15.86
C VAL A 39 0.73 3.06 17.36
N ASP A 40 -0.27 3.37 18.18
CA ASP A 40 -0.09 3.55 19.62
C ASP A 40 0.13 2.22 20.37
N LYS A 41 -0.32 1.09 19.81
CA LYS A 41 -0.25 -0.22 20.49
C LYS A 41 0.91 -1.12 20.09
N VAL A 42 1.35 -1.08 18.83
CA VAL A 42 2.23 -2.13 18.26
C VAL A 42 3.73 -1.79 18.35
N GLY A 43 4.07 -0.54 18.67
CA GLY A 43 5.46 -0.11 18.78
C GLY A 43 6.12 0.12 17.41
N ARG A 44 6.88 1.20 17.31
CA ARG A 44 7.29 1.78 16.01
C ARG A 44 8.29 0.93 15.23
N ARG A 45 9.21 0.25 15.93
CA ARG A 45 10.23 -0.60 15.28
C ARG A 45 9.61 -1.82 14.62
N THR A 46 8.66 -2.46 15.29
CA THR A 46 7.95 -3.64 14.78
C THR A 46 7.08 -3.27 13.59
N LEU A 47 6.40 -2.13 13.63
CA LEU A 47 5.56 -1.66 12.52
C LEU A 47 6.36 -1.40 11.23
N VAL A 48 7.56 -0.82 11.32
CA VAL A 48 8.41 -0.59 10.14
C VAL A 48 8.94 -1.89 9.56
N ILE A 49 9.47 -2.78 10.42
CA ILE A 49 10.09 -4.03 9.95
C ILE A 49 9.03 -5.02 9.45
N ALA A 50 7.96 -5.25 10.22
CA ALA A 50 6.89 -6.18 9.84
C ALA A 50 6.07 -5.65 8.66
N GLY A 51 5.73 -4.35 8.67
CA GLY A 51 5.01 -3.72 7.57
C GLY A 51 5.84 -3.70 6.28
N GLY A 52 7.13 -3.35 6.38
CA GLY A 52 8.06 -3.39 5.25
C GLY A 52 8.25 -4.79 4.68
N ALA A 53 8.39 -5.80 5.54
CA ALA A 53 8.49 -7.20 5.11
C ALA A 53 7.22 -7.66 4.38
N ALA A 54 6.03 -7.40 4.94
CA ALA A 54 4.76 -7.75 4.31
C ALA A 54 4.57 -7.05 2.96
N MET A 55 4.92 -5.77 2.87
CA MET A 55 4.88 -5.02 1.61
C MET A 55 5.87 -5.56 0.57
N ALA A 56 7.08 -5.95 0.97
CA ALA A 56 8.05 -6.55 0.08
C ALA A 56 7.54 -7.88 -0.50
N THR A 57 6.93 -8.74 0.34
CA THR A 57 6.33 -10.00 -0.11
C THR A 57 5.23 -9.75 -1.14
N ILE A 58 4.35 -8.77 -0.92
CA ILE A 58 3.29 -8.45 -1.88
C ILE A 58 3.86 -7.92 -3.20
N CYS A 59 4.91 -7.09 -3.16
CA CYS A 59 5.60 -6.64 -4.38
C CYS A 59 6.17 -7.82 -5.18
N PHE A 60 6.75 -8.83 -4.53
CA PHE A 60 7.22 -10.05 -5.20
C PHE A 60 6.08 -10.81 -5.87
N ILE A 61 4.93 -10.96 -5.20
CA ILE A 61 3.76 -11.64 -5.77
C ILE A 61 3.20 -10.88 -6.97
N VAL A 62 3.07 -9.55 -6.85
CA VAL A 62 2.61 -8.67 -7.94
C VAL A 62 3.58 -8.72 -9.13
N GLY A 63 4.89 -8.71 -8.88
CA GLY A 63 5.91 -8.88 -9.90
C GLY A 63 5.79 -10.23 -10.62
N GLY A 64 5.55 -11.31 -9.86
CA GLY A 64 5.31 -12.65 -10.41
C GLY A 64 4.06 -12.73 -11.29
N LEU A 65 2.96 -12.09 -10.89
CA LEU A 65 1.75 -11.98 -11.73
C LEU A 65 2.01 -11.27 -13.07
N GLY A 66 2.96 -10.33 -13.09
CA GLY A 66 3.35 -9.62 -14.32
C GLY A 66 3.95 -10.52 -15.41
N PHE A 67 4.52 -11.68 -15.05
CA PHE A 67 5.08 -12.64 -16.01
C PHE A 67 4.04 -13.65 -16.53
N MET A 68 2.87 -13.73 -15.90
CA MET A 68 1.80 -14.64 -16.32
C MET A 68 0.90 -14.01 -17.38
N LYS A 69 0.18 -14.86 -18.13
CA LYS A 69 -0.73 -14.42 -19.18
C LYS A 69 -1.86 -13.59 -18.58
N GLN A 70 -2.00 -12.35 -19.02
CA GLN A 70 -3.05 -11.44 -18.55
C GLN A 70 -4.42 -12.01 -18.93
N THR A 71 -5.22 -12.27 -17.92
CA THR A 71 -6.61 -12.74 -17.98
C THR A 71 -7.43 -11.87 -17.03
N SER A 72 -8.75 -11.79 -17.23
CA SER A 72 -9.62 -10.98 -16.36
C SER A 72 -9.45 -11.33 -14.87
N ALA A 73 -9.19 -12.60 -14.54
CA ALA A 73 -8.88 -13.06 -13.18
C ALA A 73 -7.54 -12.51 -12.64
N SER A 74 -6.51 -12.42 -13.49
CA SER A 74 -5.20 -11.82 -13.14
C SER A 74 -5.35 -10.33 -12.83
N GLY A 75 -6.15 -9.60 -13.62
CA GLY A 75 -6.44 -8.18 -13.40
C GLY A 75 -7.14 -7.92 -12.06
N MET A 76 -8.15 -8.73 -11.72
CA MET A 76 -8.83 -8.63 -10.42
C MET A 76 -7.89 -8.95 -9.24
N ALA A 77 -7.06 -9.99 -9.37
CA ALA A 77 -6.07 -10.34 -8.35
C ALA A 77 -5.05 -9.22 -8.14
N LEU A 78 -4.61 -8.56 -9.22
CA LEU A 78 -3.71 -7.42 -9.16
C LEU A 78 -4.33 -6.24 -8.38
N VAL A 79 -5.60 -5.91 -8.64
CA VAL A 79 -6.33 -4.85 -7.91
C VAL A 79 -6.44 -5.19 -6.42
N ALA A 80 -6.76 -6.44 -6.07
CA ALA A 80 -6.84 -6.90 -4.68
C ALA A 80 -5.47 -6.83 -3.96
N LEU A 81 -4.39 -7.25 -4.62
CA LEU A 81 -3.04 -7.20 -4.05
C LEU A 81 -2.55 -5.76 -3.89
N CYS A 82 -2.80 -4.88 -4.86
CA CYS A 82 -2.44 -3.47 -4.76
C CYS A 82 -3.22 -2.73 -3.67
N SER A 83 -4.49 -3.07 -3.45
CA SER A 83 -5.29 -2.49 -2.37
C SER A 83 -4.84 -3.00 -0.99
N LEU A 84 -4.50 -4.28 -0.85
CA LEU A 84 -3.91 -4.83 0.37
C LEU A 84 -2.55 -4.18 0.69
N TRP A 85 -1.70 -3.99 -0.34
CA TRP A 85 -0.44 -3.27 -0.18
C TRP A 85 -0.67 -1.82 0.30
N ALA A 86 -1.66 -1.12 -0.27
CA ALA A 86 -2.00 0.24 0.15
C ALA A 86 -2.49 0.30 1.60
N PHE A 87 -3.26 -0.70 2.04
CA PHE A 87 -3.69 -0.83 3.44
C PHE A 87 -2.50 -0.99 4.40
N LEU A 88 -1.56 -1.87 4.09
CA LEU A 88 -0.36 -2.07 4.91
C LEU A 88 0.53 -0.83 4.92
N TYR A 89 0.66 -0.16 3.78
CA TYR A 89 1.37 1.12 3.67
C TYR A 89 0.77 2.20 4.56
N ALA A 90 -0.57 2.33 4.54
CA ALA A 90 -1.29 3.29 5.37
C ALA A 90 -1.10 3.04 6.87
N ASN A 91 -1.00 1.76 7.28
CA ASN A 91 -0.86 1.40 8.69
C ASN A 91 0.58 1.54 9.23
N SER A 92 1.61 1.33 8.40
CA SER A 92 3.00 1.34 8.85
C SER A 92 3.77 2.58 8.41
N LEU A 93 4.08 2.69 7.11
CA LEU A 93 5.06 3.67 6.62
C LEU A 93 4.51 5.09 6.58
N ALA A 94 3.21 5.25 6.29
CA ALA A 94 2.59 6.56 6.21
C ALA A 94 2.67 7.35 7.54
N PRO A 95 2.21 6.82 8.69
CA PRO A 95 2.27 7.55 9.96
C PRO A 95 3.69 7.63 10.53
N ILE A 96 4.46 6.53 10.47
CA ILE A 96 5.78 6.49 11.12
C ILE A 96 6.78 7.42 10.43
N GLY A 97 6.73 7.55 9.11
CA GLY A 97 7.62 8.47 8.38
C GLY A 97 7.49 9.92 8.88
N TRP A 98 6.25 10.37 9.12
CA TRP A 98 6.00 11.72 9.66
C TRP A 98 6.37 11.84 11.14
N ILE A 99 6.01 10.84 11.96
CA ILE A 99 6.28 10.86 13.40
C ILE A 99 7.79 10.84 13.68
N SER A 100 8.56 10.01 12.98
CA SER A 100 10.01 9.95 13.12
C SER A 100 10.69 11.27 12.72
N LEU A 101 10.17 11.98 11.72
CA LEU A 101 10.72 13.27 11.30
C LEU A 101 10.58 14.32 12.41
N VAL A 102 9.44 14.36 13.08
CA VAL A 102 9.15 15.30 14.17
C VAL A 102 9.99 15.01 15.41
N GLU A 103 10.31 13.75 15.68
CA GLU A 103 11.10 13.40 16.88
C GLU A 103 12.60 13.60 16.75
N ILE A 104 13.12 13.59 15.52
CA ILE A 104 14.56 13.76 15.27
C ILE A 104 14.91 15.23 15.05
N SER A 105 13.93 16.07 14.69
CA SER A 105 14.16 17.50 14.50
C SER A 105 14.36 18.20 15.85
N SER A 106 15.62 18.44 16.21
CA SER A 106 15.96 19.34 17.29
C SER A 106 15.48 20.75 16.94
N PRO A 107 14.77 21.46 17.85
CA PRO A 107 14.39 22.84 17.59
C PRO A 107 15.67 23.65 17.34
N SER A 108 15.74 24.33 16.20
CA SER A 108 16.80 25.30 15.92
C SER A 108 16.65 26.45 16.90
N LEU A 109 17.54 26.51 17.89
CA LEU A 109 17.73 27.68 18.77
C LEU A 109 18.12 28.91 17.96
#